data_AF-A0A349L6C2-F1
#
_entry.id   AF-A0A349L6C2-F1
#
_cell.length_a   1.000
_cell.length_b   1.000
_cell.length_c   1.000
_cell.angle_alpha   90.00
_cell.angle_beta   90.00
_cell.angle_gamma   90.00
#
_symmetry.space_group_name_H-M   'P 1'
#
loop_
_entity.id
_entity.type
_entity.pdbx_description
1 polymer ?
#
loop_
_entity_poly.entity_id
_entity_poly.type
_entity_poly.pdbx_seq_one_letter_code
_entity_poly.pdbx_strand_id
1 'polypeptide(L)'
;MALAGGMYMLGIKLVAGIPVQAKEVFAHFKRIVPLSIAMILMGLLITIGFILLIIPGIYLAVAYTMAMPLILEKNMSPWQALETSRKTITRHWFRMCGFIIANTILGIVATLLLGIGLIWYVPFSLICLGLIYRNMFGFSDELVQS
;
A
#
# COMPACT_ATOMS: atom_id res chain seq x y z
N MET A 1 -6.12 5.35 -10.78
CA MET A 1 -5.31 4.41 -9.97
C MET A 1 -3.87 4.87 -9.72
N ALA A 2 -3.20 5.54 -10.67
CA ALA A 2 -1.90 6.19 -10.41
C ALA A 2 -1.93 7.17 -9.21
N LEU A 3 -3.06 7.86 -9.01
CA LEU A 3 -3.30 8.74 -7.86
C LEU A 3 -3.17 8.01 -6.50
N ALA A 4 -3.70 6.79 -6.38
CA ALA A 4 -3.67 6.03 -5.13
C ALA A 4 -2.23 5.59 -4.79
N GLY A 5 -1.45 5.17 -5.77
CA GLY A 5 -0.02 4.89 -5.59
C GLY A 5 0.78 6.13 -5.18
N GLY A 6 0.50 7.27 -5.80
CA GLY A 6 1.10 8.56 -5.43
C GLY A 6 0.76 9.00 -4.01
N MET A 7 -0.50 8.86 -3.60
CA MET A 7 -0.94 9.13 -2.22
C MET A 7 -0.25 8.21 -1.22
N TYR A 8 -0.10 6.92 -1.52
CA TYR A 8 0.65 5.99 -0.67
C TYR A 8 2.12 6.41 -0.49
N MET A 9 2.77 6.82 -1.58
CA MET A 9 4.17 7.25 -1.55
C MET A 9 4.37 8.58 -0.79
N LEU A 10 3.39 9.50 -0.89
CA LEU A 10 3.30 10.70 -0.06
C LEU A 10 3.37 10.37 1.43
N GLY A 11 2.62 9.37 1.90
CA GLY A 11 2.63 8.95 3.31
C GLY A 11 4.00 8.43 3.77
N ILE A 12 4.68 7.65 2.92
CA ILE A 12 6.03 7.14 3.18
C ILE A 12 7.04 8.29 3.26
N LYS A 13 7.03 9.21 2.28
CA LYS A 13 7.93 10.36 2.25
C LYS A 13 7.70 11.35 3.40
N LEU A 14 6.45 11.56 3.81
CA LEU A 14 6.10 12.35 5.00
C LEU A 14 6.73 11.77 6.27
N VAL A 15 6.65 10.46 6.47
CA VAL A 15 7.24 9.79 7.64
C VAL A 15 8.78 9.73 7.56
N ALA A 16 9.34 9.70 6.35
CA ALA A 16 10.77 9.75 6.10
C ALA A 16 11.38 11.16 6.19
N GLY A 17 10.55 12.22 6.29
CA GLY A 17 11.01 13.61 6.40
C GLY A 17 11.48 14.23 5.08
N ILE A 18 11.11 13.65 3.93
CA ILE A 18 11.54 14.08 2.60
C ILE A 18 10.54 15.11 2.05
N PRO A 19 10.98 16.24 1.45
CA PRO A 19 10.08 17.24 0.86
C PRO A 19 9.27 16.63 -0.29
N VAL A 20 7.94 16.57 -0.13
CA VAL A 20 7.08 15.92 -1.12
C VAL A 20 6.70 16.88 -2.24
N GLN A 21 7.20 16.65 -3.45
CA GLN A 21 6.80 17.40 -4.63
C GLN A 21 5.73 16.64 -5.42
N ALA A 22 4.57 17.27 -5.64
CA ALA A 22 3.47 16.69 -6.42
C ALA A 22 3.86 16.27 -7.86
N LYS A 23 4.97 16.82 -8.40
CA LYS A 23 5.55 16.41 -9.69
C LYS A 23 6.12 14.99 -9.69
N GLU A 24 6.52 14.44 -8.55
CA GLU A 24 7.04 13.06 -8.48
C GLU A 24 5.96 11.99 -8.65
N VAL A 25 4.71 12.32 -8.30
CA VAL A 25 3.54 11.46 -8.57
C VAL A 25 3.43 11.17 -10.07
N PHE A 26 3.86 12.12 -10.90
CA PHE A 26 3.92 11.98 -12.35
C PHE A 26 5.29 11.49 -12.86
N ALA A 27 6.39 11.69 -12.12
CA ALA A 27 7.72 11.15 -12.50
C ALA A 27 7.75 9.60 -12.53
N HIS A 28 6.88 8.96 -11.74
CA HIS A 28 6.73 7.49 -11.71
C HIS A 28 5.93 6.93 -12.89
N PHE A 29 5.52 7.74 -13.87
CA PHE A 29 4.83 7.26 -15.10
C PHE A 29 5.65 6.22 -15.87
N LYS A 30 6.99 6.31 -15.87
CA LYS A 30 7.87 5.28 -16.47
C LYS A 30 7.72 3.90 -15.82
N ARG A 31 7.22 3.82 -14.59
CA ARG A 31 6.95 2.57 -13.86
C ARG A 31 5.49 2.12 -13.91
N ILE A 32 4.65 2.75 -14.74
CA ILE A 32 3.28 2.28 -14.99
C ILE A 32 3.27 0.85 -15.52
N VAL A 33 4.24 0.46 -16.34
CA VAL A 33 4.31 -0.89 -16.91
C VAL A 33 4.48 -1.97 -15.83
N PRO A 34 5.53 -1.95 -14.97
CA PRO A 34 5.65 -2.93 -13.88
C PRO A 34 4.49 -2.84 -12.87
N LEU A 35 3.97 -1.64 -12.58
CA LEU A 35 2.77 -1.51 -11.74
C LEU A 35 1.54 -2.18 -12.36
N SER A 36 1.30 -1.99 -13.66
CA SER A 36 0.16 -2.61 -14.36
C SER A 36 0.28 -4.12 -14.38
N ILE A 37 1.49 -4.65 -14.61
CA ILE A 37 1.78 -6.09 -14.53
C ILE A 37 1.51 -6.61 -13.11
N ALA A 38 1.98 -5.91 -12.08
CA ALA A 38 1.72 -6.27 -10.70
C ALA A 38 0.22 -6.30 -10.36
N MET A 39 -0.55 -5.35 -10.89
CA MET A 39 -2.00 -5.30 -10.70
C MET A 39 -2.71 -6.47 -11.37
N ILE A 40 -2.36 -6.78 -12.63
CA ILE A 40 -2.94 -7.93 -13.35
C ILE A 40 -2.62 -9.22 -12.59
N LEU A 41 -1.38 -9.39 -12.18
CA LEU A 41 -0.91 -10.55 -11.45
C LEU A 41 -1.61 -10.68 -10.08
N MET A 42 -1.68 -9.58 -9.33
CA MET A 42 -2.37 -9.51 -8.04
C MET A 42 -3.85 -9.84 -8.19
N GLY A 43 -4.53 -9.24 -9.17
CA GLY A 43 -5.94 -9.49 -9.46
C GLY A 43 -6.21 -10.95 -9.85
N LEU A 44 -5.34 -11.53 -10.67
CA LEU A 44 -5.42 -12.93 -11.08
C LEU A 44 -5.25 -13.86 -9.87
N LEU A 45 -4.22 -13.64 -9.03
CA LEU A 45 -3.99 -14.46 -7.84
C LEU A 45 -5.13 -14.34 -6.82
N ILE A 46 -5.65 -13.14 -6.60
CA ILE A 46 -6.77 -12.90 -5.69
C ILE A 46 -8.04 -13.57 -6.23
N THR A 47 -8.33 -13.43 -7.53
CA THR A 47 -9.50 -14.03 -8.17
C THR A 47 -9.43 -15.55 -8.12
N ILE A 48 -8.27 -16.15 -8.44
CA ILE A 48 -8.04 -17.58 -8.27
C ILE A 48 -8.22 -17.99 -6.80
N GLY A 49 -7.70 -17.18 -5.88
CA GLY A 49 -7.92 -17.35 -4.44
C GLY A 49 -9.40 -17.47 -4.12
N PHE A 50 -10.21 -16.48 -4.50
CA PHE A 50 -11.65 -16.46 -4.26
C PHE A 50 -12.41 -17.60 -4.95
N ILE A 51 -12.03 -17.97 -6.18
CA ILE A 51 -12.64 -19.08 -6.92
C ILE A 51 -12.37 -20.42 -6.23
N LEU A 52 -11.15 -20.61 -5.72
CA LEU A 52 -10.76 -21.86 -5.07
C LEU A 52 -11.42 -22.00 -3.69
N LEU A 53 -11.34 -20.97 -2.85
CA LEU A 53 -12.06 -20.83 -1.58
C LEU A 53 -12.09 -19.31 -1.22
N ILE A 54 -13.18 -18.78 -0.69
CA ILE A 54 -13.26 -17.35 -0.31
C ILE A 54 -12.12 -16.94 0.67
N ILE A 55 -11.69 -17.86 1.54
CA ILE A 55 -10.66 -17.65 2.57
C ILE A 55 -9.27 -17.27 1.99
N PRO A 56 -8.65 -18.06 1.09
CA PRO A 56 -7.39 -17.67 0.44
C PRO A 56 -7.49 -16.37 -0.35
N GLY A 57 -8.66 -16.04 -0.93
CA GLY A 57 -8.89 -14.74 -1.57
C GLY A 57 -8.72 -13.56 -0.60
N ILE A 58 -9.38 -13.62 0.56
CA ILE A 58 -9.26 -12.60 1.62
C ILE A 58 -7.84 -12.54 2.16
N TYR A 59 -7.20 -13.69 2.39
CA TYR A 59 -5.82 -13.75 2.86
C TYR A 59 -4.86 -13.07 1.89
N LEU A 60 -4.98 -13.33 0.57
CA LEU A 60 -4.15 -12.71 -0.46
C LEU A 60 -4.39 -11.20 -0.56
N ALA A 61 -5.64 -10.75 -0.44
CA ALA A 61 -5.98 -9.33 -0.45
C ALA A 61 -5.26 -8.56 0.67
N VAL A 62 -5.24 -9.11 1.89
CA VAL A 62 -4.51 -8.53 3.03
C VAL A 62 -3.00 -8.65 2.85
N ALA A 63 -2.53 -9.80 2.34
CA ALA A 63 -1.11 -10.08 2.15
C ALA A 63 -0.44 -9.21 1.07
N TYR A 64 -1.22 -8.56 0.19
CA TYR A 64 -0.71 -7.75 -0.92
C TYR A 64 -0.87 -6.23 -0.72
N THR A 65 -1.33 -5.76 0.43
CA THR A 65 -1.48 -4.32 0.70
C THR A 65 -0.15 -3.54 0.63
N MET A 66 0.99 -4.21 0.84
CA MET A 66 2.33 -3.60 0.81
C MET A 66 3.07 -3.86 -0.52
N ALA A 67 2.50 -4.60 -1.46
CA ALA A 67 3.15 -4.88 -2.73
C ALA A 67 3.38 -3.59 -3.56
N MET A 68 2.40 -2.68 -3.57
CA MET A 68 2.48 -1.41 -4.29
C MET A 68 3.66 -0.53 -3.81
N PRO A 69 3.81 -0.22 -2.51
CA PRO A 69 4.95 0.58 -2.06
C PRO A 69 6.30 -0.14 -2.22
N LEU A 70 6.36 -1.48 -2.16
CA LEU A 70 7.60 -2.23 -2.44
C LEU A 70 8.10 -2.04 -3.88
N ILE A 71 7.20 -1.98 -4.86
CA ILE A 71 7.57 -1.75 -6.28
C ILE A 71 8.03 -0.29 -6.48
N LEU A 72 7.32 0.65 -5.86
CA LEU A 72 7.60 2.08 -6.00
C LEU A 72 8.90 2.49 -5.30
N GLU A 73 9.09 2.02 -4.07
CA GLU A 73 10.25 2.37 -3.24
C GLU A 73 11.48 1.52 -3.58
N LYS A 74 11.34 0.19 -3.58
CA LYS A 74 12.49 -0.73 -3.64
C LYS A 74 12.79 -1.26 -5.04
N ASN A 75 12.17 -0.67 -6.08
CA ASN A 75 12.38 -1.08 -7.47
C ASN A 75 12.14 -2.58 -7.73
N MET A 76 11.36 -3.26 -6.88
CA MET A 76 11.19 -4.70 -6.97
C MET A 76 10.36 -5.09 -8.19
N SER A 77 10.69 -6.24 -8.78
CA SER A 77 9.87 -6.83 -9.84
C SER A 77 8.47 -7.17 -9.29
N PRO A 78 7.41 -7.11 -10.12
CA PRO A 78 6.02 -7.37 -9.70
C PRO A 78 5.83 -8.63 -8.86
N TRP A 79 6.42 -9.75 -9.31
CA TRP A 79 6.37 -11.02 -8.59
C TRP A 79 7.11 -10.95 -7.26
N GLN A 80 8.34 -10.41 -7.26
CA GLN A 80 9.16 -10.28 -6.05
C GLN A 80 8.48 -9.43 -4.99
N ALA A 81 7.82 -8.33 -5.39
CA ALA A 81 7.09 -7.46 -4.47
C ALA A 81 5.89 -8.17 -3.84
N LEU A 82 5.13 -8.94 -4.63
CA LEU A 82 4.00 -9.72 -4.13
C LEU A 82 4.45 -10.81 -3.16
N GLU A 83 5.49 -11.57 -3.53
CA GLU A 83 6.02 -12.63 -2.68
C GLU A 83 6.60 -12.08 -1.37
N THR A 84 7.34 -10.97 -1.44
CA THR A 84 7.92 -10.29 -0.27
C THR A 84 6.84 -9.71 0.63
N SER A 85 5.82 -9.04 0.06
CA SER A 85 4.66 -8.54 0.80
C SER A 85 3.95 -9.69 1.51
N ARG A 86 3.69 -10.80 0.81
CA ARG A 86 3.02 -11.96 1.39
C ARG A 86 3.82 -12.57 2.54
N LYS A 87 5.11 -12.87 2.34
CA LYS A 87 5.95 -13.50 3.38
C LYS A 87 6.01 -12.64 4.64
N THR A 88 6.09 -11.32 4.48
CA THR A 88 6.20 -10.38 5.60
C THR A 88 4.87 -10.21 6.34
N ILE A 89 3.77 -9.99 5.60
CA ILE A 89 2.44 -9.81 6.21
C ILE A 89 1.94 -11.10 6.85
N THR A 90 2.26 -12.28 6.31
CA THR A 90 1.83 -13.56 6.89
C THR A 90 2.24 -13.72 8.36
N ARG A 91 3.44 -13.25 8.74
CA ARG A 91 3.91 -13.32 10.13
C ARG A 91 3.10 -12.44 11.10
N HIS A 92 2.48 -11.39 10.59
CA HIS A 92 1.68 -10.44 11.37
C HIS A 92 0.27 -10.29 10.83
N TRP A 93 -0.27 -11.36 10.22
CA TRP A 93 -1.50 -11.29 9.43
C TRP A 93 -2.68 -10.77 10.24
N PHE A 94 -2.86 -11.29 11.47
CA PHE A 94 -3.93 -10.84 12.36
C PHE A 94 -3.82 -9.35 12.74
N ARG A 95 -2.60 -8.85 12.98
CA ARG A 95 -2.37 -7.43 13.28
C ARG A 95 -2.69 -6.56 12.07
N MET A 96 -2.29 -7.01 10.88
CA MET A 96 -2.55 -6.30 9.63
C MET A 96 -4.04 -6.31 9.26
N CYS A 97 -4.72 -7.45 9.41
CA CYS A 97 -6.18 -7.55 9.29
C CYS A 97 -6.89 -6.58 10.23
N GLY A 98 -6.52 -6.58 11.52
CA GLY A 98 -7.11 -5.67 12.51
C GLY A 98 -6.91 -4.20 12.13
N PHE A 99 -5.71 -3.84 11.67
CA PHE A 99 -5.43 -2.49 11.19
C PHE A 99 -6.28 -2.13 9.96
N ILE A 100 -6.37 -2.99 8.95
CA ILE A 100 -7.17 -2.73 7.74
C ILE A 100 -8.65 -2.56 8.09
N ILE A 101 -9.18 -3.41 8.97
CA ILE A 101 -10.56 -3.32 9.43
C ILE A 101 -10.80 -2.01 10.16
N ALA A 102 -9.95 -1.67 11.15
CA ALA A 102 -10.05 -0.42 11.90
C ALA A 102 -9.96 0.81 10.99
N ASN A 103 -9.00 0.82 10.07
CA ASN A 103 -8.83 1.90 9.08
C ASN A 103 -10.05 2.01 8.16
N THR A 104 -10.62 0.89 7.72
CA THR A 104 -11.84 0.87 6.88
C THR A 104 -13.04 1.43 7.62
N ILE A 105 -13.25 1.02 8.88
CA ILE A 105 -14.34 1.54 9.73
C ILE A 105 -14.17 3.05 9.92
N LEU A 106 -12.96 3.51 10.23
CA LEU A 106 -12.69 4.93 10.42
C LEU A 106 -12.94 5.74 9.14
N GLY A 107 -12.62 5.18 7.97
CA GLY A 107 -12.94 5.78 6.66
C GLY A 107 -14.43 5.87 6.38
N ILE A 108 -15.21 4.85 6.75
CA ILE A 108 -16.67 4.86 6.63
C ILE A 108 -17.26 5.95 7.54
N VAL A 109 -16.83 6.02 8.81
CA VAL A 109 -17.26 7.06 9.76
C VAL A 109 -16.91 8.46 9.25
N ALA A 110 -15.69 8.65 8.76
CA ALA A 110 -15.23 9.92 8.18
C ALA A 110 -16.08 10.36 6.98
N THR A 111 -16.56 9.42 6.17
CA THR A 111 -17.44 9.68 5.02
C THR A 111 -18.87 10.02 5.45
N LEU A 112 -19.38 9.33 6.48
CA LEU A 112 -20.71 9.59 7.06
C LEU A 112 -20.81 10.99 7.71
N LEU A 113 -19.69 11.55 8.18
CA LEU A 113 -19.57 12.93 8.69
C LEU A 113 -19.59 13.99 7.57
N LEU A 114 -20.44 13.82 6.55
CA LEU A 114 -20.59 14.71 5.38
C LEU A 114 -19.28 14.98 4.61
N GLY A 115 -18.31 14.06 4.71
CA GLY A 115 -17.02 14.20 4.06
C GLY A 115 -16.01 15.10 4.77
N ILE A 116 -16.41 15.83 5.83
CA ILE A 116 -15.50 16.73 6.58
C ILE A 116 -14.44 15.91 7.32
N GLY A 117 -14.82 14.71 7.81
CA GLY A 117 -13.90 13.79 8.44
C GLY A 117 -12.78 13.30 7.51
N LEU A 118 -12.98 13.31 6.19
CA LEU A 118 -11.93 12.88 5.25
C LEU A 118 -10.70 13.78 5.28
N ILE A 119 -10.86 15.07 5.59
CA ILE A 119 -9.74 16.03 5.63
C ILE A 119 -8.67 15.58 6.64
N TRP A 120 -9.08 15.07 7.80
CA TRP A 120 -8.16 14.53 8.81
C TRP A 120 -7.87 13.04 8.63
N TYR A 121 -8.85 12.26 8.16
CA TYR A 121 -8.68 10.82 7.97
C TYR A 121 -7.64 10.48 6.90
N VAL A 122 -7.61 11.21 5.78
CA VAL A 122 -6.64 10.97 4.71
C VAL A 122 -5.18 11.10 5.21
N PRO A 123 -4.73 12.23 5.79
CA PRO A 123 -3.36 12.35 6.27
C PRO A 123 -3.06 11.37 7.42
N PHE A 124 -4.03 11.11 8.31
CA PHE A 124 -3.87 10.10 9.36
C PHE A 124 -3.60 8.71 8.78
N SER A 125 -4.42 8.27 7.82
CA SER A 125 -4.29 6.97 7.17
C SER A 125 -2.95 6.84 6.45
N LEU A 126 -2.51 7.90 5.76
CA LEU A 126 -1.21 7.95 5.08
C LEU A 126 -0.02 7.82 6.06
N ILE A 127 -0.07 8.51 7.20
CA ILE A 127 0.98 8.44 8.24
C ILE A 127 1.02 7.03 8.85
N CYS A 128 -0.14 6.47 9.22
CA CYS A 128 -0.22 5.11 9.76
C CYS A 128 0.37 4.09 8.77
N LEU A 129 0.07 4.25 7.48
CA LEU A 129 0.58 3.35 6.45
C LEU A 129 2.09 3.49 6.27
N GLY A 130 2.62 4.71 6.29
CA GLY A 130 4.07 4.97 6.27
C GLY A 130 4.79 4.40 7.50
N LEU A 131 4.19 4.49 8.69
CA LEU A 131 4.73 3.90 9.92
C LEU A 131 4.75 2.37 9.88
N ILE A 132 3.67 1.75 9.40
CA ILE A 132 3.61 0.28 9.22
C ILE A 132 4.66 -0.15 8.21
N TYR A 133 4.77 0.56 7.09
CA TYR A 133 5.79 0.29 6.08
C TYR A 133 7.19 0.35 6.69
N ARG A 134 7.51 1.44 7.39
CA ARG A 134 8.80 1.63 8.08
C ARG A 134 9.09 0.49 9.06
N ASN A 135 8.10 0.11 9.86
CA ASN A 135 8.26 -0.93 10.89
C ASN A 135 8.43 -2.33 10.28
N MET A 136 7.79 -2.61 9.13
CA MET A 136 7.82 -3.93 8.51
C MET A 136 8.96 -4.13 7.52
N PHE A 137 9.34 -3.08 6.78
CA PHE A 137 10.29 -3.19 5.66
C PHE A 137 11.52 -2.29 5.80
N GLY A 138 11.49 -1.28 6.69
CA GLY A 138 12.49 -0.22 6.76
C GLY A 138 12.50 0.65 5.50
N PHE A 139 12.87 1.93 5.64
CA PHE A 139 13.12 2.77 4.48
C PHE A 139 14.43 2.33 3.80
N SER A 140 14.46 2.30 2.46
CA SER A 140 15.71 2.13 1.73
C SER A 140 16.58 3.40 1.81
N ASP A 141 17.91 3.24 1.82
CA ASP A 141 18.85 4.39 1.76
C ASP A 141 18.61 5.26 0.52
N GLU A 142 18.13 4.67 -0.59
CA GLU A 142 17.71 5.39 -1.80
C GLU A 142 16.58 6.40 -1.57
N LEU A 143 15.65 6.13 -0.65
CA LEU A 143 14.62 7.12 -0.30
C LEU A 143 15.20 8.26 0.52
N VAL A 144 16.06 7.96 1.49
CA VAL A 144 16.65 8.99 2.38
C VAL A 144 17.53 9.97 1.59
N GLN A 145 18.07 9.55 0.45
CA GLN A 145 18.92 10.36 -0.44
C GLN A 145 18.16 11.09 -1.57
N SER A 146 16.85 10.85 -1.71
CA SER A 146 15.93 11.48 -2.69
C SER A 146 15.34 12.78 -2.18
#